data_AF-A0A4Y2VNG2-F1
#
_entry.id   AF-A0A4Y2VNG2-F1
#
_cell.length_a   1.000
_cell.length_b   1.000
_cell.length_c   1.000
_cell.angle_alpha   90.00
_cell.angle_beta   90.00
_cell.angle_gamma   90.00
#
_symmetry.space_group_name_H-M   'P 1'
#
loop_
_entity.id
_entity.type
_entity.pdbx_description
1 polymer ?
#
loop_
_entity_poly.entity_id
_entity_poly.type
_entity_poly.pdbx_seq_one_letter_code
_entity_poly.pdbx_strand_id
1 'polypeptide(L)'
;MKWSTIEREAFCVLEALKKSDTWVFGGKIQVVSDHNPLTYLTSSAPDGAKLSRWALALQRYNLTVSYRRDIQHGNADALSRLAIDSIK
;
A
#
# COMPACT_ATOMS: atom_id res chain seq x y z
N MET A 1 -18.23 10.07 -0.32
CA MET A 1 -17.66 9.19 -1.36
C MET A 1 -17.01 8.00 -0.64
N LYS A 2 -17.58 6.80 -0.70
CA LYS A 2 -16.99 5.60 -0.07
C LYS A 2 -15.91 5.05 -0.99
N TRP A 3 -14.68 4.93 -0.50
CA TRP A 3 -13.61 4.26 -1.24
C TRP A 3 -13.74 2.75 -1.09
N SER A 4 -13.41 2.02 -2.16
CA SER A 4 -13.25 0.57 -2.09
C SER A 4 -12.06 0.21 -1.20
N THR A 5 -12.05 -1.02 -0.66
CA THR A 5 -10.94 -1.52 0.17
C THR A 5 -9.60 -1.46 -0.59
N ILE A 6 -9.61 -1.83 -1.88
CA ILE A 6 -8.43 -1.76 -2.76
C ILE A 6 -7.90 -0.32 -2.86
N GLU A 7 -8.79 0.66 -3.08
CA GLU A 7 -8.36 2.07 -3.17
C GLU A 7 -7.75 2.57 -1.85
N ARG A 8 -8.32 2.19 -0.71
CA ARG A 8 -7.83 2.62 0.61
C ARG A 8 -6.41 2.09 0.86
N GLU A 9 -6.20 0.82 0.60
CA GLU A 9 -4.89 0.20 0.81
C GLU A 9 -3.84 0.70 -0.18
N ALA A 10 -4.19 0.81 -1.46
CA ALA A 10 -3.30 1.37 -2.47
C ALA A 10 -2.83 2.78 -2.10
N PHE A 11 -3.75 3.61 -1.60
CA PHE A 11 -3.44 4.93 -1.10
C PHE A 11 -2.53 4.90 0.12
N CYS A 12 -2.80 4.04 1.11
CA CYS A 12 -1.96 3.88 2.29
C CYS A 12 -0.51 3.49 1.92
N VAL A 13 -0.34 2.54 0.99
CA VAL A 13 1.00 2.13 0.53
C VAL A 13 1.71 3.28 -0.17
N LEU A 14 1.01 4.00 -1.06
CA LEU A 14 1.59 5.14 -1.77
C LEU A 14 2.04 6.25 -0.80
N GLU A 15 1.21 6.60 0.18
CA GLU A 15 1.54 7.62 1.18
C GLU A 15 2.68 7.18 2.11
N ALA A 16 2.71 5.90 2.52
CA ALA A 16 3.81 5.35 3.30
C ALA A 16 5.14 5.47 2.53
N LEU A 17 5.16 5.10 1.26
CA LEU A 17 6.35 5.17 0.41
C LEU A 17 6.84 6.60 0.20
N LYS A 18 5.92 7.54 -0.06
CA LYS A 18 6.24 8.97 -0.18
C LYS A 18 6.84 9.51 1.12
N LYS A 19 6.29 9.13 2.28
CA LYS A 19 6.80 9.57 3.58
C LYS A 19 8.21 9.02 3.85
N SER A 20 8.50 7.82 3.36
CA SER A 20 9.81 7.18 3.46
C SER A 20 10.72 7.41 2.25
N ASP A 21 10.37 8.30 1.31
CA ASP A 21 11.04 8.42 0.00
C ASP A 21 12.56 8.59 0.15
N THR A 22 13.01 9.42 1.09
CA THR A 22 14.44 9.63 1.39
C THR A 22 15.19 8.34 1.78
N TRP A 23 14.50 7.36 2.35
CA TRP A 23 15.07 6.10 2.83
C TRP A 23 14.97 4.96 1.81
N VAL A 24 13.90 4.95 1.02
CA VAL A 24 13.56 3.81 0.16
C VAL A 24 13.87 4.04 -1.32
N PHE A 25 14.11 5.28 -1.73
CA PHE A 25 14.41 5.62 -3.12
C PHE A 25 15.68 4.92 -3.61
N GLY A 26 15.60 4.27 -4.77
CA GLY A 26 16.69 3.49 -5.37
C GLY A 26 16.90 2.08 -4.79
N GLY A 27 16.24 1.73 -3.68
CA GLY A 27 16.28 0.41 -3.07
C GLY A 27 15.22 -0.55 -3.61
N LYS A 28 15.42 -1.87 -3.37
CA LYS A 28 14.38 -2.88 -3.54
C LYS A 28 13.46 -2.83 -2.32
N ILE A 29 12.17 -2.61 -2.55
CA ILE A 29 11.17 -2.47 -1.49
C ILE A 29 10.24 -3.67 -1.52
N GLN A 30 10.07 -4.34 -0.39
CA GLN A 30 9.07 -5.37 -0.24
C GLN A 30 7.87 -4.81 0.52
N VAL A 31 6.71 -4.80 -0.12
CA VAL A 31 5.43 -4.51 0.54
C VAL A 31 4.78 -5.82 0.90
N VAL A 32 4.43 -5.97 2.17
CA VAL A 32 3.69 -7.11 2.69
C VAL A 32 2.26 -6.64 2.93
N SER A 33 1.29 -7.28 2.29
CA SER A 33 -0.13 -6.99 2.47
C SER A 33 -0.92 -8.27 2.60
N ASP A 34 -1.98 -8.22 3.40
CA ASP A 34 -3.00 -9.25 3.56
C ASP A 34 -4.07 -9.22 2.47
N HIS A 35 -3.93 -8.34 1.47
CA HIS A 35 -4.86 -8.19 0.38
C HIS A 35 -4.20 -8.46 -0.98
N ASN A 36 -4.57 -9.60 -1.56
CA ASN A 36 -4.04 -10.10 -2.81
C ASN A 36 -4.20 -9.14 -4.02
N PRO A 37 -5.29 -8.36 -4.18
CA PRO A 37 -5.47 -7.41 -5.29
C PRO A 37 -4.38 -6.34 -5.40
N LEU A 38 -3.63 -6.07 -4.32
CA LEU A 38 -2.53 -5.12 -4.36
C LEU A 38 -1.37 -5.58 -5.27
N THR A 39 -1.21 -6.89 -5.46
CA THR A 39 -0.24 -7.45 -6.41
C THR A 39 -0.58 -7.08 -7.87
N TYR A 40 -1.86 -6.85 -8.18
CA TYR A 40 -2.29 -6.46 -9.51
C TYR A 40 -1.93 -5.01 -9.82
N LEU A 41 -1.87 -4.12 -8.82
CA LEU A 41 -1.48 -2.71 -9.00
C LEU A 41 -0.06 -2.55 -9.53
N THR A 42 0.84 -3.47 -9.17
CA THR A 42 2.23 -3.49 -9.66
C THR A 42 2.40 -4.32 -10.93
N SER A 43 1.52 -5.29 -11.19
CA SER A 43 1.68 -6.25 -12.28
C SER A 43 0.91 -5.89 -13.56
N SER A 44 -0.16 -5.11 -13.46
CA SER A 44 -1.02 -4.77 -14.61
C SER A 44 -1.68 -3.40 -14.43
N ALA A 45 -2.04 -2.75 -15.54
CA ALA A 45 -2.75 -1.48 -15.51
C ALA A 45 -4.15 -1.68 -14.89
N PRO A 46 -4.48 -1.04 -13.77
CA PRO A 46 -5.78 -1.20 -13.13
C PRO A 46 -6.88 -0.49 -13.91
N ASP A 47 -8.09 -1.05 -13.87
CA ASP A 47 -9.29 -0.41 -14.38
C ASP A 47 -9.69 0.77 -13.48
N GLY A 48 -9.45 1.99 -13.97
CA GLY A 48 -9.89 3.23 -13.33
C GLY A 48 -8.78 4.27 -13.19
N ALA A 49 -9.06 5.49 -13.67
CA ALA A 49 -8.08 6.58 -13.77
C ALA A 49 -7.32 6.89 -12.47
N LYS A 50 -7.95 6.72 -11.30
CA LYS A 50 -7.29 6.95 -10.00
C LYS A 50 -6.25 5.88 -9.69
N LEU A 51 -6.61 4.61 -9.84
CA LEU A 51 -5.72 3.49 -9.59
C LEU A 51 -4.58 3.46 -10.62
N SER A 52 -4.86 3.75 -11.90
CA SER A 52 -3.81 3.85 -12.93
C SER A 52 -2.79 4.94 -12.60
N ARG A 53 -3.23 6.10 -12.10
CA ARG A 53 -2.31 7.17 -11.67
C ARG A 53 -1.45 6.76 -10.47
N TRP A 54 -2.01 6.01 -9.52
CA TRP A 54 -1.25 5.50 -8.38
C TRP A 54 -0.29 4.37 -8.79
N ALA A 55 -0.70 3.47 -9.67
CA ALA A 55 0.18 2.44 -10.24
C ALA A 55 1.39 3.09 -10.94
N LEU A 56 1.17 4.13 -11.74
CA LEU A 56 2.25 4.89 -12.37
C LEU A 56 3.19 5.55 -11.33
N ALA A 57 2.64 6.11 -10.25
CA ALA A 57 3.44 6.67 -9.17
C ALA A 57 4.26 5.60 -8.43
N LEU A 58 3.72 4.39 -8.28
CA LEU A 58 4.40 3.25 -7.66
C LEU A 58 5.53 2.70 -8.54
N GLN A 59 5.43 2.81 -9.87
CA GLN A 59 6.50 2.40 -10.81
C GLN A 59 7.82 3.15 -10.60
N ARG A 60 7.80 4.33 -9.94
CA ARG A 60 9.02 5.03 -9.52
C ARG A 60 9.87 4.20 -8.55
N TYR A 61 9.25 3.28 -7.80
CA TYR A 61 9.91 2.47 -6.79
C TYR A 61 10.08 1.03 -7.28
N ASN A 62 11.18 0.37 -6.89
CA ASN A 62 11.41 -1.04 -7.20
C ASN A 62 10.67 -1.93 -6.19
N LEU A 63 9.34 -1.98 -6.33
CA LEU A 63 8.42 -2.64 -5.43
C LEU A 63 8.17 -4.10 -5.78
N THR A 64 8.21 -4.96 -4.77
CA THR A 64 7.71 -6.33 -4.82
C THR A 64 6.60 -6.48 -3.79
N VAL A 65 5.38 -6.80 -4.23
CA VAL A 65 4.25 -7.06 -3.34
C VAL A 65 4.22 -8.53 -3.00
N SER A 66 4.19 -8.83 -1.71
CA SER A 66 4.10 -10.19 -1.17
C SER A 66 2.85 -10.31 -0.30
N TYR A 67 2.07 -11.35 -0.58
CA TYR A 67 0.88 -11.65 0.22
C TYR A 67 1.28 -12.35 1.53
N ARG A 68 0.73 -11.90 2.65
CA ARG A 68 0.84 -12.58 3.95
C ARG A 68 -0.54 -12.69 4.60
N ARG A 69 -0.88 -13.87 5.11
CA ARG A 69 -2.16 -14.08 5.81
C ARG A 69 -2.27 -13.19 7.06
N ASP A 70 -3.47 -12.67 7.28
CA ASP A 70 -3.86 -11.73 8.35
C ASP A 70 -3.41 -12.16 9.76
N ILE A 71 -3.47 -13.45 10.08
CA ILE A 71 -3.01 -14.02 11.37
C ILE A 71 -1.52 -13.71 11.67
N GLN A 72 -0.71 -13.45 10.65
CA GLN A 72 0.70 -13.09 10.77
C GLN A 72 0.97 -11.58 10.54
N HIS A 73 -0.09 -10.77 10.51
CA HIS A 73 -0.06 -9.33 10.24
C HIS A 73 -0.57 -8.48 11.41
N GLY A 74 -0.62 -9.05 12.62
CA GLY A 74 -1.16 -8.40 13.82
C GLY A 74 -0.49 -7.07 14.21
N ASN A 75 0.76 -6.84 13.80
CA ASN A 75 1.44 -5.56 14.00
C ASN A 75 0.85 -4.44 13.14
N ALA A 76 0.62 -4.70 11.85
CA ALA A 76 0.01 -3.75 10.93
C ALA A 76 -1.48 -3.57 11.23
N ASP A 77 -2.16 -4.67 11.55
CA ASP A 77 -3.58 -4.67 11.92
C ASP A 77 -3.83 -3.81 13.17
N ALA A 78 -3.02 -3.99 14.22
CA ALA A 78 -3.10 -3.17 15.43
C ALA A 78 -2.93 -1.67 15.12
N LEU A 79 -1.90 -1.29 14.35
CA LEU A 79 -1.67 0.11 13.96
C LEU A 79 -2.82 0.68 13.09
N SER A 80 -3.41 -0.14 12.23
CA SER A 80 -4.54 0.28 11.39
C SER A 80 -5.84 0.49 12.18
N ARG A 81 -5.99 -0.21 13.31
CA ARG A 81 -7.15 -0.15 14.20
C ARG A 81 -7.01 0.84 15.34
N LEU A 82 -5.81 1.35 15.61
CA LEU A 82 -5.61 2.43 16.57
C LEU A 82 -6.37 3.67 16.09
N ALA A 83 -7.44 4.03 16.81
CA ALA A 83 -8.19 5.24 16.55
C ALA A 83 -7.29 6.46 16.80
N ILE A 84 -7.30 7.40 15.84
CA ILE A 84 -6.49 8.63 15.83
C ILE A 84 -6.73 9.48 17.11
N ASP A 85 -7.86 9.32 17.79
CA ASP A 85 -8.21 9.98 19.05
C ASP A 85 -7.30 9.65 20.25
N SER A 86 -6.41 8.66 20.13
CA SER A 86 -5.49 8.26 21.20
C SER A 86 -4.13 8.97 21.17
N ILE A 87 -3.84 9.75 20.14
CA ILE A 87 -2.62 10.55 20.03
C ILE A 87 -2.97 11.99 20.39
N LYS A 88 -2.77 12.34 21.66
CA LYS A 88 -2.95 13.68 22.22
C LYS A 88 -1.74 14.58 21.94
#